data_AF-A0A494WVM4-F1
#
_entry.id   AF-A0A494WVM4-F1
#
_cell.length_a   1.000
_cell.length_b   1.000
_cell.length_c   1.000
_cell.angle_alpha   90.00
_cell.angle_beta   90.00
_cell.angle_gamma   90.00
#
_symmetry.space_group_name_H-M   'P 1'
#
loop_
_entity.id
_entity.type
_entity.pdbx_description
1 polymer ?
#
loop_
_entity_poly.entity_id
_entity_poly.type
_entity_poly.pdbx_seq_one_letter_code
_entity_poly.pdbx_strand_id
1 'polypeptide(L)'
;MLVITGVNYIETVRQQLPEIPPENIVAEPCGRDTAAAVGLGALHVLRKDPRGIMAVLPADHYIAHVWRFQSVLQAGVTLAASGQWLVTMGITPTRPDTGTYARASCSNTMKTYQFTGWKGSRKSGPEKARQFSRSRRCFIRENSFVM
;
A
#
# COMPACT_ATOMS: atom_id res chain seq x y z
N MET A 1 15.25 -0.09 5.32
CA MET A 1 14.13 0.76 4.88
C MET A 1 14.65 1.72 3.82
N LEU A 2 13.86 2.00 2.78
CA LEU A 2 14.17 2.99 1.74
C LEU A 2 13.10 4.09 1.81
N VAL A 3 13.50 5.35 1.83
CA VAL A 3 12.59 6.50 1.79
C VAL A 3 12.76 7.20 0.45
N ILE A 4 11.66 7.32 -0.29
CA ILE A 4 11.61 8.05 -1.56
C ILE A 4 10.71 9.26 -1.33
N THR A 5 11.25 10.45 -1.53
CA THR A 5 10.54 11.70 -1.25
C THR A 5 10.97 12.82 -2.21
N GLY A 6 10.16 13.85 -2.35
CA GLY A 6 10.53 15.02 -3.15
C GLY A 6 11.77 15.73 -2.61
N VAL A 7 12.59 16.30 -3.51
CA VAL A 7 13.85 16.98 -3.16
C VAL A 7 13.72 18.03 -2.04
N ASN A 8 12.58 18.72 -1.97
CA ASN A 8 12.32 19.75 -0.96
C ASN A 8 12.13 19.21 0.47
N TYR A 9 11.92 17.90 0.63
CA TYR A 9 11.68 17.27 1.94
C TYR A 9 12.88 16.53 2.50
N ILE A 10 14.00 16.46 1.76
CA ILE A 10 15.16 15.64 2.14
C ILE A 10 15.72 16.05 3.49
N GLU A 11 15.85 17.34 3.76
CA GLU A 11 16.39 17.83 5.02
C GLU A 11 15.44 17.50 6.19
N THR A 12 14.14 17.72 6.02
CA THR A 12 13.12 17.35 7.01
C THR A 12 13.15 15.85 7.32
N VAL A 13 13.25 15.01 6.28
CA VAL A 13 13.30 13.55 6.44
C VAL A 13 14.56 13.13 7.19
N ARG A 14 15.73 13.71 6.89
CA ARG A 14 16.98 13.41 7.61
C ARG A 14 16.91 13.79 9.08
N GLN A 15 16.27 14.91 9.40
CA GLN A 15 16.08 15.36 10.78
C GLN A 15 15.10 14.47 11.54
N GLN A 16 14.03 14.00 10.88
CA GLN A 16 13.02 13.15 11.49
C GLN A 16 13.44 11.68 11.61
N LEU A 17 14.35 11.21 10.76
CA LEU A 17 14.82 9.82 10.69
C LEU A 17 16.37 9.74 10.74
N PRO A 18 17.02 10.21 11.81
CA PRO A 18 18.48 10.25 11.91
C PRO A 18 19.13 8.85 11.90
N GLU A 19 18.36 7.80 12.21
CA GLU A 19 18.81 6.41 12.20
C GLU A 19 18.87 5.79 10.79
N ILE A 20 18.28 6.46 9.79
CA ILE A 20 18.25 5.96 8.41
C ILE A 20 19.49 6.42 7.67
N PRO A 21 20.28 5.49 7.09
CA PRO A 21 21.46 5.86 6.33
C PRO A 21 21.12 6.81 5.18
N PRO A 22 21.89 7.89 4.96
CA PRO A 22 21.60 8.87 3.91
C PRO A 22 21.44 8.26 2.51
N GLU A 23 22.15 7.18 2.20
CA GLU A 23 22.04 6.44 0.94
C GLU A 23 20.71 5.71 0.74
N ASN A 24 19.92 5.55 1.81
CA ASN A 24 18.58 4.99 1.78
C ASN A 24 17.50 6.09 1.71
N ILE A 25 17.88 7.36 1.53
CA ILE A 25 16.95 8.48 1.32
C ILE A 25 17.15 9.00 -0.12
N VAL A 26 16.15 8.79 -0.97
CA VAL A 26 16.22 9.13 -2.40
C VAL A 26 15.35 10.34 -2.70
N ALA A 27 15.96 11.34 -3.32
CA ALA A 27 15.29 12.56 -3.75
C ALA A 27 14.66 12.39 -5.14
N GLU A 28 13.34 12.51 -5.22
CA GLU A 28 12.64 12.67 -6.48
C GLU A 28 12.79 14.12 -6.97
N PRO A 29 13.27 14.34 -8.21
CA PRO A 29 13.49 15.68 -8.75
C PRO A 29 12.18 16.41 -9.06
N CYS A 30 11.10 15.65 -9.28
CA CYS A 30 9.75 16.15 -9.49
C CYS A 30 8.74 15.08 -9.09
N GLY A 31 7.53 15.50 -8.73
CA GLY A 31 6.44 14.56 -8.43
C GLY A 31 6.00 13.82 -9.69
N ARG A 32 6.05 12.47 -9.67
CA ARG A 32 5.64 11.60 -10.78
C ARG A 32 4.62 10.53 -10.36
N ASP A 33 3.77 10.87 -9.39
CA ASP A 33 2.83 9.97 -8.73
C ASP A 33 3.49 8.74 -8.08
N THR A 34 2.69 7.93 -7.39
CA THR A 34 3.17 6.78 -6.61
C THR A 34 3.83 5.69 -7.46
N ALA A 35 3.42 5.52 -8.72
CA ALA A 35 3.93 4.43 -9.57
C ALA A 35 5.44 4.57 -9.85
N ALA A 36 5.94 5.80 -10.06
CA ALA A 36 7.35 6.06 -10.31
C ALA A 36 8.20 5.73 -9.07
N ALA A 37 7.78 6.20 -7.89
CA ALA A 37 8.43 5.90 -6.62
C ALA A 37 8.45 4.39 -6.32
N VAL A 38 7.33 3.70 -6.54
CA VAL A 38 7.26 2.23 -6.36
C VAL A 38 8.19 1.50 -7.32
N GLY A 39 8.24 1.91 -8.60
CA GLY A 39 9.16 1.33 -9.58
C GLY A 39 10.62 1.51 -9.19
N LEU A 40 10.99 2.69 -8.69
CA LEU A 40 12.34 2.97 -8.19
C LEU A 40 12.69 2.09 -6.97
N GLY A 41 11.76 1.95 -6.02
CA GLY A 41 11.91 1.04 -4.88
C GLY A 41 12.09 -0.41 -5.31
N ALA A 42 11.30 -0.87 -6.28
CA ALA A 42 11.40 -2.22 -6.83
C ALA A 42 12.76 -2.48 -7.49
N LEU A 43 13.28 -1.53 -8.27
CA LEU A 43 14.62 -1.63 -8.87
C LEU A 43 15.73 -1.67 -7.80
N HIS A 44 15.56 -0.91 -6.70
CA HIS A 44 16.50 -0.93 -5.59
C HIS A 44 16.53 -2.28 -4.88
N VAL A 45 15.35 -2.87 -4.63
CA VAL A 45 15.24 -4.22 -4.06
C VAL A 45 15.84 -5.25 -5.01
N LEU A 46 15.45 -5.23 -6.29
CA LEU A 46 15.92 -6.18 -7.31
C LEU A 46 17.45 -6.20 -7.44
N ARG A 47 18.11 -5.03 -7.33
CA ARG A 47 19.58 -4.94 -7.37
C ARG A 47 20.26 -5.55 -6.15
N LYS A 48 19.60 -5.55 -4.99
CA LYS A 48 20.15 -6.09 -3.73
C LYS A 48 19.81 -7.57 -3.55
N ASP A 49 18.57 -7.95 -3.85
CA ASP A 49 18.06 -9.31 -3.78
C ASP A 49 16.99 -9.53 -4.86
N PRO A 50 17.28 -10.34 -5.91
CA PRO A 50 16.32 -10.66 -6.95
C PRO A 50 15.06 -11.38 -6.48
N ARG A 51 15.07 -11.94 -5.27
CA ARG A 51 13.92 -12.60 -4.62
C ARG A 51 13.39 -11.79 -3.43
N GLY A 52 13.85 -10.55 -3.28
CA GLY A 52 13.49 -9.69 -2.17
C GLY A 52 12.01 -9.31 -2.22
N ILE A 53 11.36 -9.35 -1.07
CA ILE A 53 9.98 -8.91 -0.91
C ILE A 53 9.98 -7.44 -0.47
N MET A 54 9.14 -6.64 -1.09
CA MET A 54 9.00 -5.21 -0.82
C MET A 54 7.61 -4.90 -0.24
N ALA A 55 7.59 -4.21 0.89
CA ALA A 55 6.39 -3.54 1.40
C ALA A 55 6.44 -2.04 1.04
N VAL A 56 5.39 -1.54 0.41
CA VAL A 56 5.21 -0.12 0.08
C VAL A 56 4.27 0.49 1.12
N LEU A 57 4.74 1.50 1.86
CA LEU A 57 4.01 2.14 2.94
C LEU A 57 4.00 3.66 2.75
N PRO A 58 2.84 4.30 2.52
CA PRO A 58 2.73 5.75 2.51
C PRO A 58 3.07 6.34 3.89
N ALA A 59 3.75 7.49 3.90
CA ALA A 59 4.24 8.11 5.14
C ALA A 59 3.15 8.88 5.91
N ASP A 60 2.02 9.17 5.27
CA ASP A 60 0.94 10.02 5.77
C ASP A 60 -0.27 9.24 6.32
N HIS A 61 -0.14 7.93 6.46
CA HIS A 61 -1.21 7.09 7.02
C HIS A 61 -1.21 7.09 8.55
N TYR A 62 -2.39 7.30 9.15
CA TYR A 62 -2.59 7.11 10.58
C TYR A 62 -3.00 5.68 10.92
N ILE A 63 -2.18 4.98 11.69
CA ILE A 63 -2.41 3.58 12.10
C ILE A 63 -2.67 3.52 13.61
N ALA A 64 -3.94 3.44 14.00
CA ALA A 64 -4.34 3.40 15.41
C ALA A 64 -3.95 2.09 16.13
N HIS A 65 -3.87 0.97 15.40
CA HIS A 65 -3.62 -0.36 15.96
C HIS A 65 -2.38 -1.00 15.32
N VAL A 66 -1.20 -0.57 15.76
CA VAL A 66 0.10 -0.98 15.18
C VAL A 66 0.29 -2.50 15.17
N TRP A 67 -0.01 -3.19 16.27
CA TRP A 67 0.14 -4.66 16.36
C TRP A 67 -0.70 -5.40 15.32
N ARG A 68 -1.92 -4.91 15.07
CA ARG A 68 -2.86 -5.51 14.12
C ARG A 68 -2.39 -5.24 12.69
N PHE A 69 -1.88 -4.04 12.44
CA PHE A 69 -1.28 -3.68 11.16
C PHE A 69 -0.07 -4.56 10.84
N GLN A 70 0.87 -4.72 11.79
CA GLN A 70 2.03 -5.60 11.64
C GLN A 70 1.62 -7.05 11.38
N SER A 71 0.59 -7.56 12.07
CA SER A 71 0.07 -8.91 11.85
C SER A 71 -0.49 -9.10 10.43
N VAL A 72 -1.22 -8.10 9.91
CA VAL A 72 -1.75 -8.12 8.53
C VAL A 72 -0.62 -7.98 7.51
N LEU A 73 0.36 -7.12 7.77
CA LEU A 73 1.51 -6.93 6.90
C LEU A 73 2.32 -8.23 6.80
N GLN A 74 2.55 -8.92 7.92
CA GLN A 74 3.26 -10.20 7.94
C GLN A 74 2.53 -11.30 7.16
N ALA A 75 1.20 -11.36 7.26
CA ALA A 75 0.40 -12.25 6.45
C ALA A 75 0.54 -11.92 4.94
N GLY A 76 0.57 -10.63 4.60
CA GLY A 76 0.83 -10.17 3.23
C GLY A 76 2.21 -10.54 2.70
N VAL A 77 3.26 -10.39 3.52
CA VAL A 77 4.62 -10.85 3.19
C VAL A 77 4.66 -12.34 2.94
N THR A 78 4.00 -13.13 3.79
CA THR A 78 3.95 -14.60 3.64
C THR A 78 3.28 -15.01 2.33
N LEU A 79 2.23 -14.29 1.92
CA LEU A 79 1.56 -14.53 0.64
C LEU A 79 2.42 -14.09 -0.55
N ALA A 80 3.02 -12.90 -0.50
CA ALA A 80 3.91 -12.41 -1.56
C ALA A 80 5.12 -13.34 -1.75
N ALA A 81 5.67 -13.88 -0.66
CA ALA A 81 6.77 -14.85 -0.67
C ALA A 81 6.48 -16.12 -1.48
N SER A 82 5.22 -16.48 -1.69
CA SER A 82 4.85 -17.62 -2.54
C SER A 82 5.08 -17.37 -4.04
N GLY A 83 5.39 -16.13 -4.44
CA GLY A 83 5.70 -15.71 -5.81
C GLY A 83 4.50 -15.54 -6.74
N GLN A 84 3.28 -15.65 -6.21
CA GLN A 84 2.05 -15.70 -7.02
C GLN A 84 1.14 -14.47 -6.84
N TRP A 85 1.44 -13.61 -5.86
CA TRP A 85 0.49 -12.59 -5.41
C TRP A 85 1.12 -11.21 -5.28
N LEU A 86 0.47 -10.21 -5.88
CA LEU A 86 0.57 -8.81 -5.46
C LEU A 86 -0.50 -8.57 -4.38
N VAL A 87 -0.06 -8.28 -3.16
CA VAL A 87 -0.96 -8.14 -2.01
C VAL A 87 -1.25 -6.66 -1.74
N THR A 88 -2.51 -6.34 -1.44
CA THR A 88 -2.94 -5.01 -1.00
C THR A 88 -3.63 -5.14 0.36
N MET A 89 -3.51 -4.12 1.20
CA MET A 89 -4.28 -4.04 2.44
C MET A 89 -5.63 -3.36 2.19
N GLY A 90 -6.72 -3.98 2.63
CA GLY A 90 -8.07 -3.47 2.48
C GLY A 90 -8.66 -3.03 3.83
N ILE A 91 -9.22 -1.83 3.88
CA ILE A 91 -9.95 -1.34 5.06
C ILE A 91 -11.45 -1.50 4.84
N THR A 92 -12.15 -1.99 5.86
CA THR A 92 -13.62 -2.00 5.84
C THR A 92 -14.13 -0.58 6.10
N PRO A 93 -14.86 0.05 5.16
CA PRO A 93 -15.37 1.39 5.34
C PRO A 93 -16.37 1.44 6.51
N THR A 94 -16.15 2.35 7.46
CA THR A 94 -17.10 2.63 8.56
C THR A 94 -18.09 3.74 8.23
N ARG A 95 -17.82 4.51 7.17
CA ARG A 95 -18.67 5.57 6.63
C ARG A 95 -18.54 5.65 5.11
N PRO A 96 -19.51 6.23 4.39
CA PRO A 96 -19.37 6.52 2.97
C PRO A 96 -18.24 7.52 2.76
N ASP A 97 -17.19 7.09 2.07
CA ASP A 97 -16.05 7.91 1.66
C ASP A 97 -15.99 8.02 0.13
N THR A 98 -15.51 9.14 -0.42
CA THR A 98 -15.40 9.34 -1.88
C THR A 98 -14.11 8.77 -2.49
N GLY A 99 -13.27 8.13 -1.67
CA GLY A 99 -12.03 7.48 -2.06
C GLY A 99 -12.20 6.25 -2.98
N THR A 100 -11.09 5.56 -3.21
CA THR A 100 -11.05 4.42 -4.15
C THR A 100 -11.43 3.12 -3.44
N TYR A 101 -12.44 2.43 -3.96
CA TYR A 101 -12.87 1.11 -3.47
C TYR A 101 -12.39 -0.01 -4.40
N ALA A 102 -12.07 -1.15 -3.81
CA ALA A 102 -11.86 -2.41 -4.50
C ALA A 102 -12.96 -3.41 -4.11
N ARG A 103 -13.51 -4.13 -5.09
CA ARG A 103 -14.48 -5.21 -4.85
C ARG A 103 -13.75 -6.55 -4.93
N ALA A 104 -13.79 -7.32 -3.85
CA ALA A 104 -13.15 -8.62 -3.78
C ALA A 104 -14.19 -9.76 -3.88
N SER A 105 -13.79 -10.88 -4.48
CA SER A 105 -14.48 -12.16 -4.35
C SER A 105 -13.78 -12.97 -3.27
N CYS A 106 -14.52 -13.60 -2.36
CA CYS A 106 -13.91 -14.44 -1.34
C CYS A 106 -13.57 -15.81 -1.94
N SER A 107 -12.30 -16.20 -1.89
CA SER A 107 -11.85 -17.59 -1.95
C SER A 107 -11.10 -17.88 -0.63
N ASN A 108 -11.08 -19.14 -0.22
CA ASN A 108 -11.28 -19.57 1.16
C ASN A 108 -10.16 -19.27 2.19
N THR A 109 -10.56 -19.37 3.47
CA THR A 109 -9.84 -19.75 4.71
C THR A 109 -8.88 -18.83 5.49
N MET A 110 -8.55 -17.59 5.12
CA MET A 110 -7.72 -16.76 6.02
C MET A 110 -7.95 -15.24 6.01
N LYS A 111 -9.20 -14.74 6.00
CA LYS A 111 -9.48 -13.27 5.86
C LYS A 111 -8.74 -12.59 4.69
N THR A 112 -8.22 -13.39 3.76
CA THR A 112 -7.52 -13.01 2.55
C THR A 112 -8.54 -13.08 1.44
N TYR A 113 -8.69 -11.99 0.70
CA TYR A 113 -9.65 -11.92 -0.38
C TYR A 113 -8.91 -11.90 -1.71
N GLN A 114 -9.27 -12.80 -2.60
CA GLN A 114 -8.73 -12.82 -3.95
C GLN A 114 -9.56 -11.90 -4.85
N PHE A 115 -8.92 -10.90 -5.42
CA PHE A 115 -9.55 -10.04 -6.42
C PHE A 115 -9.48 -10.75 -7.77
N THR A 116 -10.55 -11.43 -8.18
CA THR A 116 -10.65 -12.11 -9.50
C THR A 116 -10.96 -11.17 -10.66
N GLY A 117 -11.22 -9.90 -10.37
CA GLY A 117 -11.44 -8.88 -11.39
C GLY A 117 -11.41 -7.48 -10.79
N TRP A 118 -10.63 -6.59 -11.41
CA TRP A 118 -10.58 -5.18 -11.05
C TRP A 118 -11.70 -4.43 -11.77
N LYS A 119 -12.71 -3.97 -11.02
CA LYS A 119 -13.61 -2.89 -11.47
C LYS A 119 -13.17 -1.61 -10.79
N GLY A 120 -12.13 -0.98 -11.32
CA GLY A 120 -11.74 0.36 -10.90
C GLY A 120 -12.79 1.38 -11.30
N SER A 121 -13.77 1.63 -10.43
CA SER A 121 -14.62 2.80 -10.61
C SER A 121 -13.88 4.01 -10.05
N ARG A 122 -13.11 4.73 -10.89
CA ARG A 122 -12.82 6.13 -10.58
C ARG A 122 -14.15 6.88 -10.56
N LYS A 123 -14.36 7.60 -9.47
CA LYS A 123 -15.53 8.43 -9.18
C LYS A 123 -16.83 7.65 -9.10
N SER A 124 -17.26 7.46 -7.87
CA SER A 124 -18.58 6.98 -7.56
C SER A 124 -19.12 7.97 -6.54
N GLY A 125 -19.99 8.90 -7.00
CA GLY A 125 -20.54 9.98 -6.17
C GLY A 125 -21.17 9.47 -4.86
N PRO A 126 -21.65 10.37 -3.99
CA PRO A 126 -22.05 10.04 -2.61
C PRO A 126 -23.01 8.85 -2.50
N GLU A 127 -23.85 8.64 -3.51
CA GLU A 127 -24.78 7.51 -3.60
C GLU A 127 -24.09 6.15 -3.80
N LYS A 128 -23.11 6.07 -4.72
CA LYS A 128 -22.32 4.84 -4.90
C LYS A 128 -21.39 4.58 -3.72
N ALA A 129 -20.83 5.62 -3.10
CA ALA A 129 -20.06 5.46 -1.85
C ALA A 129 -20.91 4.81 -0.74
N ARG A 130 -22.19 5.21 -0.60
CA ARG A 130 -23.15 4.57 0.33
C ARG A 130 -23.44 3.12 -0.06
N GLN A 131 -23.53 2.82 -1.34
CA GLN A 131 -23.74 1.45 -1.82
C GLN A 131 -22.52 0.56 -1.52
N PHE A 132 -21.32 1.07 -1.73
CA PHE A 132 -20.07 0.35 -1.46
C PHE A 132 -19.83 0.14 0.03
N SER A 133 -20.11 1.14 0.88
CA SER A 133 -19.91 0.99 2.33
C SER A 133 -20.83 -0.05 2.98
N ARG A 134 -22.00 -0.32 2.38
CA ARG A 134 -22.95 -1.35 2.86
C ARG A 134 -22.56 -2.77 2.43
N SER A 135 -21.65 -2.93 1.48
CA SER A 135 -21.27 -4.23 0.93
C SER A 135 -20.08 -4.82 1.68
N ARG A 136 -20.25 -6.00 2.29
CA ARG A 136 -19.14 -6.76 2.93
C ARG A 136 -18.04 -7.25 1.97
N ARG A 137 -18.19 -6.97 0.67
CA ARG A 137 -17.26 -7.37 -0.41
C ARG A 137 -16.46 -6.19 -0.95
N CYS A 138 -16.61 -5.01 -0.37
CA CYS A 138 -15.98 -3.78 -0.85
C CYS A 138 -15.08 -3.20 0.24
N PHE A 139 -13.83 -2.93 -0.13
CA PHE A 139 -12.81 -2.43 0.77
C PHE A 139 -12.25 -1.13 0.22
N ILE A 140 -11.90 -0.20 1.11
CA ILE A 140 -11.09 0.96 0.76
C ILE A 140 -9.70 0.44 0.42
N ARG A 141 -9.16 0.90 -0.72
CA ARG A 141 -7.79 0.61 -1.11
C ARG A 141 -6.87 1.55 -0.35
N GLU A 142 -6.09 0.98 0.56
CA GLU A 142 -4.91 1.65 1.07
C GLU A 142 -3.84 1.62 -0.01
N ASN A 143 -3.10 2.72 -0.19
CA ASN A 143 -1.95 2.76 -1.10
C ASN A 143 -0.74 1.99 -0.56
N SER A 144 -0.99 0.90 0.18
CA SER A 144 0.01 0.02 0.75
C SER A 144 -0.06 -1.37 0.11
N PHE A 145 1.09 -1.84 -0.36
CA PHE A 145 1.23 -3.08 -1.14
C PHE A 145 2.38 -3.93 -0.62
N VAL A 146 2.31 -5.23 -0.85
CA VAL A 146 3.42 -6.17 -0.62
C VAL A 146 3.59 -7.02 -1.89
N MET A 147 4.82 -7.12 -2.39
CA MET A 147 5.16 -7.86 -3.61
C MET A 147 6.57 -8.42 -3.57
#